data_AF-A0AAU2F5U3-F1
#
_entry.id   AF-A0AAU2F5U3-F1
#
_cell.length_a   1.000
_cell.length_b   1.000
_cell.length_c   1.000
_cell.angle_alpha   90.00
_cell.angle_beta   90.00
_cell.angle_gamma   90.00
#
_symmetry.space_group_name_H-M   'P 1'
#
loop_
_entity.id
_entity.type
_entity.pdbx_description
1 polymer ?
#
loop_
_entity_poly.entity_id
_entity_poly.type
_entity_poly.pdbx_seq_one_letter_code
_entity_poly.pdbx_strand_id
1 'polypeptide(L)'
;MKATVAPPPAGRRLPQVALLAGAIVVGAALIGGAIIVVGSGDDDDDGQASASAPSAVSGTTQGGGPSAGEPSRPGSASPSVSPSTSPSAKNRTSASPKSPAAEPTKDSGAGAPVQDEPSATVAAADDDGGVANGSVSSDADTSCTATAGSGAITGYFACASAGNVRLQVTFHTSERFLHAFFDTDGNTATGYQLPYPSPSALGADYMIENGVLYRSRSTSWKWSEIAARPTETVSGSTYTWTLPLSRLGSPTGTQRVQFNAGTDFTPVLTFSPK
;
A
#
# COMPACT_ATOMS: atom_id res chain seq x y z
N MET A 1 -39.51 33.53 -10.48
CA MET A 1 -38.37 34.07 -9.71
C MET A 1 -37.20 33.11 -9.89
N LYS A 2 -36.13 33.54 -10.56
CA LYS A 2 -34.99 32.69 -10.97
C LYS A 2 -33.88 32.87 -9.92
N ALA A 3 -33.58 31.82 -9.15
CA ALA A 3 -32.52 31.86 -8.15
C ALA A 3 -31.17 31.59 -8.80
N THR A 4 -30.29 32.59 -8.78
CA THR A 4 -28.90 32.49 -9.22
C THR A 4 -28.08 31.88 -8.07
N VAL A 5 -27.54 30.67 -8.29
CA VAL A 5 -26.64 29.98 -7.36
C VAL A 5 -25.23 30.55 -7.54
N ALA A 6 -24.63 31.05 -6.45
CA ALA A 6 -23.27 31.59 -6.45
C ALA A 6 -22.22 30.45 -6.44
N PRO A 7 -21.08 30.60 -7.14
CA PRO A 7 -20.01 29.59 -7.15
C PRO A 7 -19.24 29.55 -5.81
N PRO A 8 -18.71 28.39 -5.41
CA PRO A 8 -17.95 28.23 -4.17
C PRO A 8 -16.58 28.92 -4.25
N PRO A 9 -16.05 29.45 -3.13
CA PRO A 9 -14.76 30.11 -3.09
C PRO A 9 -13.59 29.11 -3.22
N ALA A 10 -12.60 29.48 -4.04
CA ALA A 10 -11.37 28.74 -4.25
C ALA A 10 -10.54 28.62 -2.95
N GLY A 11 -10.12 27.39 -2.64
CA GLY A 11 -9.37 27.04 -1.44
C GLY A 11 -7.98 27.69 -1.39
N ARG A 12 -7.64 28.23 -0.22
CA ARG A 12 -6.29 28.70 0.13
C ARG A 12 -5.36 27.49 0.29
N ARG A 13 -4.26 27.47 -0.48
CA ARG A 13 -3.12 26.58 -0.26
C ARG A 13 -2.38 27.02 1.01
N LEU A 14 -2.15 26.08 1.93
CA LEU A 14 -1.25 26.27 3.07
C LEU A 14 0.18 25.83 2.71
N PRO A 15 1.22 26.48 3.26
CA PRO A 15 2.62 26.17 2.96
C PRO A 15 3.07 24.86 3.62
N GLN A 16 3.90 24.11 2.89
CA GLN A 16 4.79 23.07 3.44
C GLN A 16 5.77 23.69 4.43
N VAL A 17 6.11 22.97 5.50
CA VAL A 17 7.48 22.67 6.01
C VAL A 17 7.35 21.94 7.35
N ALA A 18 7.95 20.76 7.46
CA ALA A 18 8.63 20.30 8.68
C ALA A 18 9.61 19.18 8.31
N LEU A 19 10.86 19.57 8.05
CA LEU A 19 12.03 18.72 7.97
C LEU A 19 12.31 18.17 9.37
N LEU A 20 12.19 16.86 9.58
CA LEU A 20 12.68 16.18 10.77
C LEU A 20 13.94 15.40 10.39
N ALA A 21 15.08 15.99 10.72
CA ALA A 21 16.38 15.33 10.70
C ALA A 21 16.40 14.25 11.79
N GLY A 22 16.38 12.98 11.37
CA GLY A 22 16.58 11.82 12.24
C GLY A 22 17.97 11.24 12.03
N ALA A 23 18.79 11.23 13.08
CA ALA A 23 20.16 10.74 13.09
C ALA A 23 20.26 9.27 12.65
N ILE A 24 21.13 9.00 11.67
CA ILE A 24 21.53 7.64 11.26
C ILE A 24 22.67 7.19 12.18
N VAL A 25 22.44 6.15 12.97
CA VAL A 25 23.52 5.38 13.63
C VAL A 25 23.93 4.27 12.67
N VAL A 26 25.05 4.45 11.98
CA VAL A 26 25.70 3.40 11.18
C VAL A 26 26.52 2.51 12.12
N GLY A 27 26.00 1.33 12.42
CA GLY A 27 26.80 0.24 12.99
C GLY A 27 27.52 -0.50 11.87
N ALA A 28 28.79 -0.18 11.64
CA ALA A 28 29.66 -0.95 10.75
C ALA A 28 30.11 -2.23 11.45
N ALA A 29 29.58 -3.38 11.03
CA ALA A 29 30.19 -4.68 11.33
C ALA A 29 31.14 -5.03 10.18
N LEU A 30 32.44 -4.86 10.43
CA LEU A 30 33.52 -5.34 9.59
C LEU A 30 33.54 -6.87 9.62
N ILE A 31 33.16 -7.51 8.52
CA ILE A 31 33.57 -8.88 8.22
C ILE A 31 34.51 -8.81 7.02
N GLY A 32 35.78 -9.07 7.29
CA GLY A 32 36.84 -9.11 6.29
C GLY A 32 36.61 -10.25 5.30
N GLY A 33 36.54 -9.89 4.03
CA GLY A 33 36.72 -10.80 2.89
C GLY A 33 37.59 -10.08 1.88
N ALA A 34 38.85 -10.49 1.78
CA ALA A 34 39.78 -9.96 0.80
C ALA A 34 39.34 -10.36 -0.61
N ILE A 35 39.05 -9.38 -1.47
CA ILE A 35 39.00 -9.58 -2.91
C ILE A 35 40.08 -8.69 -3.51
N ILE A 36 41.09 -9.33 -4.09
CA ILE A 36 42.12 -8.69 -4.91
C ILE A 36 41.48 -8.47 -6.28
N VAL A 37 41.28 -7.21 -6.69
CA VAL A 37 41.10 -6.85 -8.10
C VAL A 37 42.26 -5.92 -8.46
N VAL A 38 43.09 -6.41 -9.38
CA VAL A 38 44.22 -5.69 -9.97
C VAL A 38 43.82 -5.30 -11.38
N GLY A 39 44.06 -4.02 -11.70
CA GLY A 39 44.33 -3.51 -13.03
C GLY A 39 43.15 -2.82 -13.73
N SER A 40 43.30 -1.75 -14.51
CA SER A 40 44.36 -0.75 -14.76
C SER A 40 43.88 0.05 -15.98
N GLY A 41 44.05 1.36 -15.96
CA GLY A 41 44.07 2.23 -17.15
C GLY A 41 42.71 2.77 -17.61
N ASP A 42 42.60 3.96 -18.19
CA ASP A 42 43.56 5.04 -18.43
C ASP A 42 42.73 6.33 -18.65
N ASP A 43 43.39 7.45 -18.43
CA ASP A 43 42.95 8.84 -18.54
C ASP A 43 42.43 9.24 -19.94
N ASP A 44 41.49 10.20 -19.97
CA ASP A 44 41.24 11.22 -21.02
C ASP A 44 40.07 12.11 -20.48
N ASP A 45 40.30 13.23 -19.79
CA ASP A 45 40.66 14.60 -20.24
C ASP A 45 39.58 15.36 -21.04
N ASP A 46 39.59 16.68 -20.85
CA ASP A 46 38.93 17.75 -21.59
C ASP A 46 37.44 18.11 -21.33
N GLY A 47 37.25 18.99 -20.34
CA GLY A 47 37.06 20.41 -20.65
C GLY A 47 35.75 20.88 -21.31
N GLN A 48 34.87 21.52 -20.53
CA GLN A 48 34.22 22.74 -21.02
C GLN A 48 33.84 23.71 -19.90
N ALA A 49 34.50 24.87 -19.92
CA ALA A 49 34.13 26.07 -19.18
C ALA A 49 33.26 26.98 -20.05
N SER A 50 32.27 27.65 -19.44
CA SER A 50 31.76 29.00 -19.77
C SER A 50 30.58 29.28 -18.83
N ALA A 51 30.69 30.08 -17.76
CA ALA A 51 30.93 31.52 -17.66
C ALA A 51 29.69 32.41 -17.93
N SER A 52 29.47 33.33 -16.99
CA SER A 52 28.68 34.59 -17.04
C SER A 52 27.20 34.52 -16.64
N ALA A 53 26.57 35.48 -15.96
CA ALA A 53 26.93 36.62 -15.10
C ALA A 53 25.57 37.17 -14.53
N PRO A 54 25.35 38.43 -14.09
CA PRO A 54 24.89 38.70 -12.72
C PRO A 54 23.61 39.59 -12.60
N SER A 55 23.25 39.86 -11.34
CA SER A 55 22.64 41.11 -10.83
C SER A 55 21.11 41.35 -10.83
N ALA A 56 20.68 41.73 -9.62
CA ALA A 56 19.75 42.80 -9.26
C ALA A 56 18.23 42.60 -9.41
N VAL A 57 17.49 42.72 -8.29
CA VAL A 57 16.70 43.93 -7.98
C VAL A 57 16.06 43.84 -6.58
N SER A 58 16.20 44.92 -5.84
CA SER A 58 15.55 45.21 -4.56
C SER A 58 14.06 45.55 -4.76
N GLY A 59 13.19 45.11 -3.84
CA GLY A 59 11.77 45.49 -3.86
C GLY A 59 11.16 45.52 -2.45
N THR A 60 11.15 46.70 -1.86
CA THR A 60 10.55 47.06 -0.56
C THR A 60 9.03 47.25 -0.66
N THR A 61 8.27 46.76 0.32
CA THR A 61 6.94 47.25 0.77
C THR A 61 6.59 46.43 2.03
N GLN A 62 6.74 46.86 3.27
CA GLN A 62 6.17 47.99 4.04
C GLN A 62 4.64 48.11 3.98
N GLY A 63 4.00 47.68 5.07
CA GLY A 63 2.58 47.89 5.43
C GLY A 63 2.17 46.77 6.40
N GLY A 64 2.01 46.94 7.71
CA GLY A 64 1.55 48.11 8.45
C GLY A 64 0.03 48.03 8.63
N GLY A 65 -0.45 47.42 9.72
CA GLY A 65 -1.87 47.43 10.06
C GLY A 65 -2.27 46.46 11.18
N PRO A 66 -2.57 46.96 12.40
CA PRO A 66 -3.11 46.16 13.50
C PRO A 66 -4.64 46.12 13.43
N SER A 67 -5.26 45.01 13.84
CA SER A 67 -6.62 45.05 14.37
C SER A 67 -6.89 43.87 15.28
N ALA A 68 -7.06 44.22 16.54
CA ALA A 68 -7.68 43.43 17.58
C ALA A 68 -9.11 43.05 17.19
N GLY A 69 -9.54 41.87 17.65
CA GLY A 69 -10.88 41.38 17.44
C GLY A 69 -11.13 40.04 18.14
N GLU A 70 -10.99 40.03 19.47
CA GLU A 70 -11.74 39.10 20.31
C GLU A 70 -13.21 39.61 20.32
N PRO A 71 -14.24 38.75 20.24
CA PRO A 71 -14.85 38.34 21.50
C PRO A 71 -15.58 36.97 21.52
N SER A 72 -15.78 36.49 22.75
CA SER A 72 -16.95 35.72 23.22
C SER A 72 -17.00 34.19 23.07
N ARG A 73 -16.50 33.55 24.14
CA ARG A 73 -17.06 32.35 24.79
C ARG A 73 -18.56 32.55 25.11
N PRO A 74 -19.41 31.55 24.82
CA PRO A 74 -20.06 30.77 25.90
C PRO A 74 -20.16 29.28 25.50
N GLY A 75 -20.39 28.29 26.35
CA GLY A 75 -20.74 28.22 27.75
C GLY A 75 -20.67 26.75 28.18
N SER A 76 -20.49 26.56 29.48
CA SER A 76 -20.47 25.28 30.17
C SER A 76 -21.75 24.46 29.96
N ALA A 77 -21.61 23.16 29.75
CA ALA A 77 -22.50 22.16 30.32
C ALA A 77 -21.84 20.76 30.25
N SER A 78 -21.34 20.29 31.40
CA SER A 78 -21.31 18.85 31.69
C SER A 78 -22.75 18.39 31.99
N PRO A 79 -23.08 17.13 31.72
CA PRO A 79 -23.18 16.26 32.89
C PRO A 79 -22.59 14.86 32.69
N SER A 80 -21.98 14.44 33.80
CA SER A 80 -21.65 13.08 34.19
C SER A 80 -22.88 12.18 34.21
N VAL A 81 -22.80 10.98 33.63
CA VAL A 81 -23.51 9.79 34.09
C VAL A 81 -22.80 8.54 33.57
N SER A 82 -22.12 7.84 34.47
CA SER A 82 -21.96 6.38 34.39
C SER A 82 -23.28 5.73 34.84
N PRO A 83 -23.60 4.52 34.35
CA PRO A 83 -23.29 3.39 35.21
C PRO A 83 -22.78 2.13 34.49
N SER A 84 -21.93 1.44 35.24
CA SER A 84 -21.44 0.10 35.06
C SER A 84 -22.54 -0.93 35.29
N THR A 85 -22.71 -1.89 34.39
CA THR A 85 -23.42 -3.14 34.67
C THR A 85 -22.63 -4.32 34.11
N SER A 86 -21.81 -4.91 34.98
CA SER A 86 -21.34 -6.29 34.84
C SER A 86 -22.50 -7.27 35.04
N PRO A 87 -22.65 -8.27 34.16
CA PRO A 87 -23.25 -9.53 34.55
C PRO A 87 -22.17 -10.62 34.69
N SER A 88 -21.95 -11.05 35.93
CA SER A 88 -21.36 -12.35 36.25
C SER A 88 -22.36 -13.45 35.90
N ALA A 89 -21.98 -14.37 35.02
CA ALA A 89 -22.56 -15.71 34.90
C ALA A 89 -21.41 -16.70 34.71
N LYS A 90 -21.02 -17.41 35.78
CA LYS A 90 -21.46 -18.79 36.10
C LYS A 90 -21.09 -19.82 35.02
N ASN A 91 -19.93 -20.44 35.24
CA ASN A 91 -19.79 -21.88 35.48
C ASN A 91 -20.56 -22.82 34.52
N ARG A 92 -19.85 -23.41 33.55
CA ARG A 92 -20.17 -24.74 33.01
C ARG A 92 -18.90 -25.53 32.67
N THR A 93 -18.55 -26.39 33.62
CA THR A 93 -18.40 -27.85 33.47
C THR A 93 -17.62 -28.38 32.26
N SER A 94 -16.48 -28.96 32.60
CA SER A 94 -15.72 -30.01 31.93
C SER A 94 -16.53 -31.04 31.15
N ALA A 95 -16.08 -31.36 29.94
CA ALA A 95 -16.11 -32.71 29.40
C ALA A 95 -15.03 -32.85 28.31
N SER A 96 -14.00 -33.64 28.61
CA SER A 96 -13.02 -34.14 27.64
C SER A 96 -13.66 -35.20 26.75
N PRO A 97 -13.57 -35.11 25.41
CA PRO A 97 -13.73 -36.26 24.54
C PRO A 97 -12.37 -36.92 24.29
N LYS A 98 -12.27 -38.10 24.88
CA LYS A 98 -11.40 -39.25 24.58
C LYS A 98 -11.04 -39.38 23.10
N SER A 99 -9.74 -39.35 22.80
CA SER A 99 -9.16 -39.77 21.51
C SER A 99 -9.44 -41.26 21.22
N PRO A 100 -9.95 -41.59 20.02
CA PRO A 100 -9.79 -42.92 19.45
C PRO A 100 -8.54 -42.96 18.55
N ALA A 101 -7.68 -43.92 18.83
CA ALA A 101 -6.64 -44.39 17.93
C ALA A 101 -7.26 -45.27 16.83
N ALA A 102 -6.87 -45.04 15.58
CA ALA A 102 -7.00 -45.97 14.44
C ALA A 102 -5.92 -45.53 13.41
N GLU A 103 -4.82 -46.26 13.33
CA GLU A 103 -4.49 -47.26 12.29
C GLU A 103 -3.92 -46.66 10.99
N PRO A 104 -2.72 -47.10 10.54
CA PRO A 104 -2.09 -46.62 9.33
C PRO A 104 -2.51 -47.44 8.11
N THR A 105 -3.35 -46.89 7.23
CA THR A 105 -3.55 -47.44 5.89
C THR A 105 -2.49 -46.88 4.93
N LYS A 106 -1.56 -47.75 4.53
CA LYS A 106 -0.78 -47.64 3.29
C LYS A 106 -1.76 -47.69 2.12
N ASP A 107 -1.83 -46.62 1.34
CA ASP A 107 -2.33 -46.70 -0.03
C ASP A 107 -1.33 -46.07 -1.00
N SER A 108 -0.94 -46.88 -1.98
CA SER A 108 -0.01 -46.56 -3.04
C SER A 108 -0.84 -46.18 -4.26
N GLY A 109 -1.21 -44.90 -4.36
CA GLY A 109 -1.92 -44.34 -5.50
C GLY A 109 -0.97 -43.71 -6.51
N ALA A 110 -0.74 -44.40 -7.63
CA ALA A 110 0.00 -43.91 -8.77
C ALA A 110 -0.77 -42.80 -9.52
N GLY A 111 -0.04 -41.75 -9.90
CA GLY A 111 -0.21 -41.05 -11.17
C GLY A 111 -1.42 -40.13 -11.34
N ALA A 112 -1.19 -38.82 -11.17
CA ALA A 112 -1.88 -37.81 -11.97
C ALA A 112 -0.83 -36.85 -12.55
N PRO A 113 -0.90 -36.52 -13.86
CA PRO A 113 0.04 -35.60 -14.49
C PRO A 113 -0.10 -34.21 -13.88
N VAL A 114 1.05 -33.64 -13.52
CA VAL A 114 1.21 -32.24 -13.10
C VAL A 114 0.60 -31.37 -14.20
N GLN A 115 -0.52 -30.70 -13.88
CA GLN A 115 -1.05 -29.64 -14.73
C GLN A 115 -0.06 -28.48 -14.64
N ASP A 116 0.58 -28.17 -15.76
CA ASP A 116 1.35 -26.95 -15.96
C ASP A 116 0.50 -25.75 -15.54
N GLU A 117 0.84 -25.13 -14.42
CA GLU A 117 0.27 -23.83 -14.06
C GLU A 117 0.67 -22.84 -15.17
N PRO A 118 -0.28 -22.05 -15.71
CA PRO A 118 0.03 -21.03 -16.69
C PRO A 118 0.93 -19.98 -16.03
N SER A 119 2.23 -20.04 -16.32
CA SER A 119 3.16 -18.95 -16.06
C SER A 119 2.78 -17.79 -16.98
N ALA A 120 1.91 -16.91 -16.48
CA ALA A 120 1.67 -15.63 -17.11
C ALA A 120 2.93 -14.77 -16.96
N THR A 121 3.83 -14.88 -17.93
CA THR A 121 4.97 -13.98 -18.06
C THR A 121 4.41 -12.61 -18.40
N VAL A 122 4.38 -11.70 -17.43
CA VAL A 122 4.13 -10.29 -17.70
C VAL A 122 5.31 -9.81 -18.55
N ALA A 123 5.06 -9.55 -19.84
CA ALA A 123 6.07 -8.95 -20.69
C ALA A 123 6.54 -7.65 -20.03
N ALA A 124 7.84 -7.53 -19.80
CA ALA A 124 8.44 -6.26 -19.39
C ALA A 124 8.02 -5.19 -20.42
N ALA A 125 7.70 -3.99 -19.94
CA ALA A 125 7.35 -2.88 -20.82
C ALA A 125 8.46 -2.66 -21.85
N ASP A 126 8.10 -2.59 -23.14
CA ASP A 126 8.98 -2.07 -24.19
C ASP A 126 9.34 -0.60 -23.87
N ASP A 127 10.57 -0.20 -24.22
CA ASP A 127 11.14 1.14 -23.97
C ASP A 127 10.35 2.32 -24.59
N ASP A 128 9.32 2.04 -25.41
CA ASP A 128 8.47 3.04 -26.07
C ASP A 128 7.35 3.63 -25.18
N GLY A 129 7.30 3.32 -23.89
CA GLY A 129 6.43 4.02 -22.92
C GLY A 129 4.92 3.80 -23.11
N GLY A 130 4.51 2.83 -23.94
CA GLY A 130 3.12 2.43 -24.12
C GLY A 130 2.66 1.49 -23.00
N VAL A 131 2.01 2.04 -21.97
CA VAL A 131 1.47 1.26 -20.84
C VAL A 131 0.25 0.44 -21.30
N ALA A 132 0.48 -0.77 -21.81
CA ALA A 132 -0.60 -1.69 -22.11
C ALA A 132 -1.22 -2.19 -20.79
N ASN A 133 -2.40 -1.69 -20.45
CA ASN A 133 -3.23 -2.24 -19.39
C ASN A 133 -3.84 -3.56 -19.90
N GLY A 134 -3.06 -4.64 -19.82
CA GLY A 134 -3.46 -5.95 -20.32
C GLY A 134 -4.31 -6.68 -19.29
N SER A 135 -5.60 -6.88 -19.59
CA SER A 135 -6.38 -7.92 -18.92
C SER A 135 -5.83 -9.28 -19.36
N VAL A 136 -5.05 -9.93 -18.51
CA VAL A 136 -4.37 -11.19 -18.85
C VAL A 136 -5.26 -12.36 -18.40
N SER A 137 -5.94 -12.98 -19.35
CA SER A 137 -6.82 -14.14 -19.16
C SER A 137 -8.14 -13.88 -18.40
N SER A 138 -9.23 -14.36 -18.99
CA SER A 138 -10.54 -14.45 -18.38
C SER A 138 -11.02 -15.89 -18.49
N ASP A 139 -10.37 -16.79 -17.76
CA ASP A 139 -11.06 -18.02 -17.38
C ASP A 139 -12.32 -17.61 -16.61
N ALA A 140 -13.42 -18.36 -16.76
CA ALA A 140 -14.73 -17.97 -16.23
C ALA A 140 -14.69 -17.62 -14.72
N ASP A 141 -13.76 -18.24 -14.00
CA ASP A 141 -13.61 -18.16 -12.54
C ASP A 141 -12.47 -17.25 -12.08
N THR A 142 -11.77 -16.58 -13.00
CA THR A 142 -10.56 -15.82 -12.69
C THR A 142 -10.57 -14.43 -13.35
N SER A 143 -10.28 -13.39 -12.57
CA SER A 143 -10.15 -12.01 -13.05
C SER A 143 -8.76 -11.48 -12.70
N CYS A 144 -7.89 -11.34 -13.71
CA CYS A 144 -6.56 -10.81 -13.52
C CYS A 144 -6.37 -9.47 -14.26
N THR A 145 -5.56 -8.58 -13.68
CA THR A 145 -5.11 -7.33 -14.30
C THR A 145 -3.63 -7.16 -14.04
N ALA A 146 -2.86 -6.92 -15.09
CA ALA A 146 -1.43 -6.61 -15.04
C ALA A 146 -1.18 -5.21 -15.58
N THR A 147 -0.23 -4.50 -14.99
CA THR A 147 0.22 -3.22 -15.55
C THR A 147 1.70 -3.03 -15.25
N ALA A 148 2.42 -2.45 -16.21
CA ALA A 148 3.77 -1.96 -15.98
C ALA A 148 3.74 -0.74 -15.04
N GLY A 149 4.72 -0.64 -14.17
CA GLY A 149 4.89 0.52 -13.31
C GLY A 149 6.03 1.43 -13.73
N SER A 150 6.37 2.37 -12.85
CA SER A 150 7.50 3.29 -13.01
C SER A 150 8.15 3.58 -11.66
N GLY A 151 9.36 4.14 -11.69
CA GLY A 151 10.10 4.49 -10.47
C GLY A 151 10.42 3.26 -9.62
N ALA A 152 10.10 3.32 -8.33
CA ALA A 152 10.36 2.23 -7.38
C ALA A 152 9.51 0.97 -7.61
N ILE A 153 8.44 1.02 -8.41
CA ILE A 153 7.52 -0.09 -8.67
C ILE A 153 7.45 -0.31 -10.17
N THR A 154 8.09 -1.34 -10.72
CA THR A 154 8.25 -1.49 -12.19
C THR A 154 7.25 -2.44 -12.83
N GLY A 155 6.58 -3.27 -12.04
CA GLY A 155 5.54 -4.16 -12.53
C GLY A 155 4.62 -4.58 -11.40
N TYR A 156 3.33 -4.66 -11.67
CA TYR A 156 2.36 -5.07 -10.67
C TYR A 156 1.15 -5.76 -11.30
N PHE A 157 0.55 -6.65 -10.53
CA PHE A 157 -0.48 -7.58 -10.96
C PHE A 157 -1.41 -7.89 -9.79
N ALA A 158 -2.69 -7.99 -10.10
CA ALA A 158 -3.70 -8.47 -9.17
C ALA A 158 -4.59 -9.49 -9.89
N CYS A 159 -4.86 -10.60 -9.23
CA CYS A 159 -5.78 -11.59 -9.75
C CYS A 159 -6.65 -12.18 -8.65
N ALA A 160 -7.96 -12.23 -8.89
CA ALA A 160 -8.90 -12.90 -8.01
C ALA A 160 -9.48 -14.14 -8.68
N SER A 161 -9.67 -15.17 -7.87
CA SER A 161 -10.44 -16.37 -8.19
C SER A 161 -11.51 -16.58 -7.10
N ALA A 162 -12.33 -17.62 -7.24
CA ALA A 162 -13.46 -17.91 -6.34
C ALA A 162 -13.11 -17.96 -4.83
N GLY A 163 -11.84 -18.22 -4.47
CA GLY A 163 -11.43 -18.35 -3.08
C GLY A 163 -10.30 -17.43 -2.63
N ASN A 164 -9.49 -16.93 -3.57
CA ASN A 164 -8.23 -16.26 -3.25
C ASN A 164 -8.01 -15.03 -4.12
N VAL A 165 -7.21 -14.10 -3.59
CA VAL A 165 -6.56 -13.06 -4.38
C VAL A 165 -5.06 -13.30 -4.35
N ARG A 166 -4.42 -13.21 -5.51
CA ARG A 166 -2.98 -13.21 -5.72
C ARG A 166 -2.55 -11.83 -6.18
N LEU A 167 -1.67 -11.21 -5.43
CA LEU A 167 -0.98 -9.99 -5.81
C LEU A 167 0.46 -10.30 -6.14
N GLN A 168 1.00 -9.62 -7.14
CA GLN A 168 2.41 -9.71 -7.49
C GLN A 168 2.91 -8.31 -7.84
N VAL A 169 4.08 -7.94 -7.32
CA VAL A 169 4.65 -6.61 -7.51
C VAL A 169 6.16 -6.67 -7.50
N THR A 170 6.80 -5.92 -8.39
CA THR A 170 8.25 -5.82 -8.52
C THR A 170 8.71 -4.48 -7.98
N PHE A 171 9.48 -4.52 -6.89
CA PHE A 171 10.00 -3.33 -6.22
C PHE A 171 11.50 -3.15 -6.50
N HIS A 172 11.88 -2.00 -7.04
CA HIS A 172 13.28 -1.59 -7.24
C HIS A 172 13.67 -0.51 -6.24
N THR A 173 13.58 -0.85 -4.95
CA THR A 173 13.84 0.11 -3.89
C THR A 173 14.34 -0.56 -2.61
N SER A 174 15.00 0.23 -1.77
CA SER A 174 15.44 -0.16 -0.42
C SER A 174 14.49 0.33 0.68
N GLU A 175 13.28 0.78 0.30
CA GLU A 175 12.27 1.21 1.25
C GLU A 175 11.95 0.10 2.26
N ARG A 176 11.75 0.50 3.51
CA ARG A 176 11.50 -0.43 4.62
C ARG A 176 10.07 -0.96 4.64
N PHE A 177 9.16 -0.28 3.97
CA PHE A 177 7.73 -0.58 4.02
C PHE A 177 7.20 -0.72 2.60
N LEU A 178 6.75 -1.95 2.30
CA LEU A 178 6.10 -2.30 1.04
C LEU A 178 4.62 -2.51 1.33
N HIS A 179 3.77 -1.73 0.67
CA HIS A 179 2.34 -1.73 0.92
C HIS A 179 1.53 -2.23 -0.28
N ALA A 180 0.46 -2.96 0.02
CA ALA A 180 -0.69 -3.13 -0.87
C ALA A 180 -1.96 -2.70 -0.12
N PHE A 181 -2.60 -1.63 -0.58
CA PHE A 181 -3.83 -1.09 -0.01
C PHE A 181 -5.05 -1.61 -0.79
N PHE A 182 -6.07 -2.08 -0.10
CA PHE A 182 -7.28 -2.64 -0.69
C PHE A 182 -8.50 -1.82 -0.29
N ASP A 183 -9.32 -1.47 -1.27
CA ASP A 183 -10.73 -1.13 -1.05
C ASP A 183 -11.57 -2.34 -1.41
N THR A 184 -12.39 -2.77 -0.44
CA THR A 184 -13.17 -4.00 -0.54
C THR A 184 -14.67 -3.80 -0.54
N ASP A 185 -15.13 -2.65 -0.03
CA ASP A 185 -16.55 -2.29 -0.03
C ASP A 185 -16.96 -1.43 -1.25
N GLY A 186 -15.98 -1.01 -2.06
CA GLY A 186 -16.20 -0.21 -3.27
C GLY A 186 -16.47 1.27 -2.98
N ASN A 187 -16.31 1.70 -1.72
CA ASN A 187 -16.64 3.04 -1.27
C ASN A 187 -15.36 3.83 -0.94
N THR A 188 -14.97 4.74 -1.83
CA THR A 188 -13.78 5.58 -1.63
C THR A 188 -13.84 6.49 -0.40
N ALA A 189 -15.02 6.71 0.18
CA ALA A 189 -15.19 7.57 1.35
C ALA A 189 -14.98 6.84 2.69
N THR A 190 -14.94 5.50 2.69
CA THR A 190 -14.64 4.67 3.87
C THR A 190 -13.16 4.27 3.88
N GLY A 191 -12.74 3.51 4.88
CA GLY A 191 -11.34 3.07 5.01
C GLY A 191 -10.34 4.21 5.19
N TYR A 192 -9.05 3.86 5.10
CA TYR A 192 -7.92 4.78 5.17
C TYR A 192 -7.80 5.62 3.89
N GLN A 193 -7.60 6.93 4.07
CA GLN A 193 -7.41 7.86 2.96
C GLN A 193 -5.91 8.01 2.69
N LEU A 194 -5.46 7.54 1.52
CA LEU A 194 -4.04 7.61 1.17
C LEU A 194 -3.60 9.08 1.04
N PRO A 195 -2.43 9.44 1.58
CA PRO A 195 -1.93 10.80 1.54
C PRO A 195 -1.35 11.11 0.16
N TYR A 196 -1.18 12.40 -0.10
CA TYR A 196 -0.33 12.86 -1.20
C TYR A 196 1.07 12.23 -1.09
N PRO A 197 1.70 11.76 -2.19
CA PRO A 197 1.34 11.99 -3.59
C PRO A 197 0.40 10.96 -4.23
N SER A 198 -0.28 10.09 -3.47
CA SER A 198 -1.23 9.15 -4.09
C SER A 198 -2.24 9.92 -4.96
N PRO A 199 -2.38 9.57 -6.25
CA PRO A 199 -3.26 10.27 -7.18
C PRO A 199 -4.74 9.88 -6.98
N SER A 200 -5.03 8.90 -6.12
CA SER A 200 -6.36 8.29 -6.01
C SER A 200 -6.91 8.33 -4.59
N ALA A 201 -8.17 8.72 -4.47
CA ALA A 201 -8.97 8.44 -3.27
C ALA A 201 -9.41 6.96 -3.32
N LEU A 202 -8.62 6.06 -2.75
CA LEU A 202 -8.94 4.62 -2.74
C LEU A 202 -9.99 4.28 -1.69
N GLY A 203 -9.82 4.78 -0.46
CA GLY A 203 -10.61 4.38 0.71
C GLY A 203 -10.24 2.99 1.20
N ALA A 204 -9.00 2.78 1.67
CA ALA A 204 -8.46 1.44 1.92
C ALA A 204 -9.01 0.80 3.21
N ASP A 205 -9.77 -0.28 3.07
CA ASP A 205 -10.25 -1.13 4.16
C ASP A 205 -9.16 -2.00 4.77
N TYR A 206 -8.23 -2.47 3.92
CA TYR A 206 -7.15 -3.37 4.32
C TYR A 206 -5.81 -2.90 3.76
N MET A 207 -4.74 -3.33 4.42
CA MET A 207 -3.37 -3.10 3.97
C MET A 207 -2.56 -4.37 4.22
N ILE A 208 -1.74 -4.78 3.25
CA ILE A 208 -0.58 -5.65 3.51
C ILE A 208 0.61 -4.72 3.69
N GLU A 209 1.35 -4.85 4.79
CA GLU A 209 2.65 -4.21 5.01
C GLU A 209 3.66 -5.31 5.34
N ASN A 210 4.67 -5.48 4.49
CA ASN A 210 5.75 -6.45 4.68
C ASN A 210 5.24 -7.87 5.05
N GLY A 211 4.22 -8.35 4.31
CA GLY A 211 3.63 -9.68 4.52
C GLY A 211 2.68 -9.80 5.72
N VAL A 212 2.33 -8.70 6.39
CA VAL A 212 1.34 -8.69 7.49
C VAL A 212 0.06 -8.00 7.03
N LEU A 213 -1.09 -8.61 7.27
CA LEU A 213 -2.41 -8.07 6.91
C LEU A 213 -2.98 -7.23 8.05
N TYR A 214 -3.46 -6.04 7.71
CA TYR A 214 -4.09 -5.10 8.63
C TYR A 214 -5.48 -4.70 8.13
N ARG A 215 -6.36 -4.36 9.08
CA ARG A 215 -7.65 -3.72 8.82
C ARG A 215 -7.63 -2.26 9.26
N SER A 216 -8.17 -1.38 8.42
CA SER A 216 -8.34 0.03 8.75
C SER A 216 -9.34 0.20 9.90
N ARG A 217 -9.08 1.18 10.75
CA ARG A 217 -9.96 1.61 11.86
C ARG A 217 -10.48 3.03 11.68
N SER A 218 -10.00 3.76 10.67
CA SER A 218 -10.38 5.15 10.42
C SER A 218 -9.93 5.64 9.04
N THR A 219 -10.32 6.87 8.69
CA THR A 219 -9.79 7.59 7.52
C THR A 219 -8.35 8.08 7.66
N SER A 220 -7.78 8.01 8.86
CA SER A 220 -6.37 8.29 9.14
C SER A 220 -5.56 7.00 9.36
N TRP A 221 -4.23 7.12 9.50
CA TRP A 221 -3.31 5.98 9.70
C TRP A 221 -3.56 5.30 11.05
N LYS A 222 -4.56 4.41 11.09
CA LYS A 222 -4.95 3.61 12.26
C LYS A 222 -5.32 2.22 11.78
N TRP A 223 -4.46 1.27 12.11
CA TRP A 223 -4.53 -0.09 11.63
C TRP A 223 -4.65 -1.07 12.79
N SER A 224 -5.32 -2.19 12.55
CA SER A 224 -5.34 -3.33 13.47
C SER A 224 -4.86 -4.56 12.73
N GLU A 225 -3.79 -5.17 13.23
CA GLU A 225 -3.26 -6.42 12.66
C GLU A 225 -4.34 -7.50 12.70
N ILE A 226 -4.46 -8.24 11.60
CA ILE A 226 -5.27 -9.44 11.50
C ILE A 226 -4.31 -10.61 11.67
N ALA A 227 -4.60 -11.52 12.61
CA ALA A 227 -3.73 -12.65 12.91
C ALA A 227 -3.44 -13.59 11.72
N ALA A 228 -4.23 -13.49 10.64
CA ALA A 228 -4.02 -14.23 9.41
C ALA A 228 -3.03 -13.50 8.51
N ARG A 229 -1.90 -14.15 8.22
CA ARG A 229 -0.89 -13.64 7.29
C ARG A 229 -1.16 -14.15 5.88
N PRO A 230 -0.99 -13.32 4.83
CA PRO A 230 -0.87 -13.81 3.46
C PRO A 230 0.26 -14.82 3.34
N THR A 231 0.12 -15.78 2.44
CA THR A 231 1.27 -16.56 1.97
C THR A 231 2.12 -15.66 1.12
N GLU A 232 3.37 -15.46 1.52
CA GLU A 232 4.34 -14.62 0.82
C GLU A 232 5.41 -15.46 0.15
N THR A 233 5.71 -15.15 -1.11
CA THR A 233 6.90 -15.65 -1.80
C THR A 233 7.68 -14.47 -2.39
N VAL A 234 9.00 -14.56 -2.32
CA VAL A 234 9.91 -13.52 -2.83
C VAL A 234 10.89 -14.16 -3.80
N SER A 235 11.00 -13.59 -4.99
CA SER A 235 11.95 -14.01 -6.03
C SER A 235 12.62 -12.78 -6.62
N GLY A 236 13.86 -12.52 -6.21
CA GLY A 236 14.56 -11.28 -6.56
C GLY A 236 13.85 -10.06 -5.99
N SER A 237 13.51 -9.09 -6.84
CA SER A 237 12.72 -7.89 -6.49
C SER A 237 11.21 -8.10 -6.51
N THR A 238 10.73 -9.31 -6.84
CA THR A 238 9.31 -9.60 -7.01
C THR A 238 8.74 -10.24 -5.76
N TYR A 239 7.71 -9.60 -5.21
CA TYR A 239 6.93 -10.07 -4.08
C TYR A 239 5.59 -10.59 -4.58
N THR A 240 5.18 -11.76 -4.09
CA THR A 240 3.85 -12.32 -4.35
C THR A 240 3.16 -12.58 -3.03
N TRP A 241 1.94 -12.05 -2.89
CA TRP A 241 1.07 -12.31 -1.76
C TRP A 241 -0.20 -13.02 -2.21
N THR A 242 -0.50 -14.15 -1.57
CA THR A 242 -1.75 -14.88 -1.78
C THR A 242 -2.54 -14.93 -0.48
N LEU A 243 -3.82 -14.55 -0.53
CA LEU A 243 -4.69 -14.59 0.64
C LEU A 243 -6.13 -15.01 0.28
N PRO A 244 -6.83 -15.72 1.20
CA PRO A 244 -8.24 -16.04 1.00
C PRO A 244 -9.11 -14.79 1.03
N LEU A 245 -10.08 -14.68 0.12
CA LEU A 245 -11.03 -13.55 0.06
C LEU A 245 -11.87 -13.42 1.33
N SER A 246 -12.11 -14.53 2.04
CA SER A 246 -12.80 -14.51 3.34
C SER A 246 -12.07 -13.69 4.41
N ARG A 247 -10.75 -13.49 4.26
CA ARG A 247 -9.95 -12.62 5.16
C ARG A 247 -10.13 -11.14 4.87
N LEU A 248 -10.60 -10.81 3.66
CA LEU A 248 -10.95 -9.45 3.24
C LEU A 248 -12.42 -9.12 3.48
N GLY A 249 -13.12 -9.90 4.31
CA GLY A 249 -14.54 -9.68 4.62
C GLY A 249 -15.51 -10.31 3.63
N SER A 250 -15.03 -11.21 2.75
CA SER A 250 -15.84 -11.89 1.71
C SER A 250 -16.53 -10.91 0.76
N PRO A 251 -15.75 -10.03 0.08
CA PRO A 251 -16.32 -9.08 -0.84
C PRO A 251 -17.01 -9.76 -2.03
N THR A 252 -18.13 -9.21 -2.49
CA THR A 252 -18.95 -9.76 -3.59
C THR A 252 -19.00 -8.86 -4.84
N GLY A 253 -18.19 -7.80 -4.89
CA GLY A 253 -18.16 -6.83 -5.98
C GLY A 253 -16.76 -6.53 -6.51
N THR A 254 -16.65 -5.53 -7.38
CA THR A 254 -15.36 -5.04 -7.85
C THR A 254 -14.53 -4.52 -6.69
N GLN A 255 -13.32 -5.01 -6.59
CA GLN A 255 -12.32 -4.67 -5.60
C GLN A 255 -11.26 -3.78 -6.24
N ARG A 256 -10.58 -2.99 -5.42
CA ARG A 256 -9.52 -2.10 -5.88
C ARG A 256 -8.27 -2.28 -5.05
N VAL A 257 -7.11 -2.25 -5.70
CA VAL A 257 -5.82 -2.33 -5.03
C VAL A 257 -4.84 -1.29 -5.57
N GLN A 258 -4.05 -0.71 -4.68
CA GLN A 258 -2.95 0.20 -5.00
C GLN A 258 -1.69 -0.22 -4.25
N PHE A 259 -0.57 -0.29 -4.95
CA PHE A 259 0.73 -0.59 -4.35
C PHE A 259 1.49 0.69 -4.03
N ASN A 260 2.31 0.63 -2.98
CA ASN A 260 3.14 1.74 -2.56
C ASN A 260 4.48 1.26 -1.99
N ALA A 261 5.53 2.01 -2.31
CA ALA A 261 6.82 1.93 -1.64
C ALA A 261 7.38 3.36 -1.52
N GLY A 262 7.54 3.84 -0.29
CA GLY A 262 7.98 5.22 -0.03
C GLY A 262 6.96 6.23 -0.59
N THR A 263 7.40 7.10 -1.50
CA THR A 263 6.55 8.11 -2.17
C THR A 263 5.94 7.63 -3.49
N ASP A 264 6.32 6.46 -3.98
CA ASP A 264 5.81 5.91 -5.24
C ASP A 264 4.49 5.17 -5.01
N PHE A 265 3.48 5.51 -5.82
CA PHE A 265 2.17 4.86 -5.82
C PHE A 265 1.85 4.39 -7.22
N THR A 266 1.33 3.17 -7.35
CA THR A 266 0.80 2.71 -8.64
C THR A 266 -0.54 3.37 -8.96
N PRO A 267 -0.97 3.40 -10.22
CA PRO A 267 -2.39 3.43 -10.55
C PRO A 267 -3.19 2.36 -9.78
N VAL A 268 -4.49 2.62 -9.58
CA VAL A 268 -5.40 1.67 -8.95
C VAL A 268 -5.73 0.54 -9.94
N LEU A 269 -5.51 -0.70 -9.52
CA LEU A 269 -6.00 -1.89 -10.22
C LEU A 269 -7.40 -2.24 -9.74
N THR A 270 -8.24 -2.75 -10.65
CA THR A 270 -9.55 -3.31 -10.34
C THR A 270 -9.55 -4.80 -10.62
N PHE A 271 -10.19 -5.59 -9.76
CA PHE A 271 -10.42 -7.01 -9.99
C PHE A 271 -11.76 -7.42 -9.36
N SER A 272 -12.37 -8.50 -9.84
CA SER A 272 -13.63 -9.00 -9.28
C SER A 272 -13.50 -10.48 -8.93
N PRO A 273 -13.82 -10.88 -7.69
CA PRO A 273 -14.09 -12.28 -7.39
C PRO A 273 -15.19 -12.79 -8.32
N LYS A 274 -15.03 -14.02 -8.81
CA LYS A 274 -16.04 -14.72 -9.61
C LYS A 274 -16.81 -15.69 -8.75
#